data_AF-A0A352VM19-F1
#
_entry.id   AF-A0A352VM19-F1
#
_cell.length_a   1.000
_cell.length_b   1.000
_cell.length_c   1.000
_cell.angle_alpha   90.00
_cell.angle_beta   90.00
_cell.angle_gamma   90.00
#
_symmetry.space_group_name_H-M   'P 1'
#
loop_
_entity.id
_entity.type
_entity.pdbx_description
1 polymer ?
#
loop_
_entity_poly.entity_id
_entity_poly.type
_entity_poly.pdbx_seq_one_letter_code
_entity_poly.pdbx_strand_id
1 'polypeptide(L)'
;MFDRFTLITGPCLLETDELNLEIARAVKGLGEAFALPVIFKASFDKANRSQMDSARGPGITEGLQRLGTVKQETGLALLTDVHEPQHAERAAAVVDVLQIPAFLCRQTDLLLAAGGTGKPVNVKKGQWMSPDDMAGAVDK
;
A
#
# COMPACT_ATOMS: atom_id res chain seq x y z
N MET A 1 9.13 1.72 -13.07
CA MET A 1 8.59 0.72 -12.10
C MET A 1 7.36 0.00 -12.65
N PHE A 2 6.53 0.70 -13.45
CA PHE A 2 5.28 0.17 -13.97
C PHE A 2 5.27 0.08 -15.51
N ASP A 3 6.44 0.05 -16.14
CA ASP A 3 6.63 0.04 -17.60
C ASP A 3 6.48 -1.37 -18.23
N ARG A 4 6.33 -2.38 -17.38
CA ARG A 4 6.04 -3.78 -17.69
C ARG A 4 5.08 -4.31 -16.63
N PHE A 5 4.59 -5.54 -16.81
CA PHE A 5 3.77 -6.19 -15.79
C PHE A 5 4.53 -6.23 -14.44
N THR A 6 3.94 -5.65 -13.40
CA THR A 6 4.48 -5.59 -12.05
C THR A 6 3.55 -6.32 -11.10
N LEU A 7 4.08 -7.29 -10.36
CA LEU A 7 3.32 -8.06 -9.39
C LEU A 7 3.32 -7.35 -8.03
N ILE A 8 2.15 -6.88 -7.60
CA ILE A 8 1.93 -6.36 -6.25
C ILE A 8 1.33 -7.47 -5.41
N THR A 9 2.05 -7.94 -4.39
CA THR A 9 1.61 -9.08 -3.59
C THR A 9 2.17 -9.03 -2.16
N GLY A 10 1.52 -9.72 -1.24
CA GLY A 10 1.86 -9.74 0.18
C GLY A 10 0.64 -10.02 1.04
N PRO A 11 0.79 -10.04 2.38
CA PRO A 11 -0.32 -10.30 3.27
C PRO A 11 -1.33 -9.16 3.24
N CYS A 12 -2.59 -9.47 3.56
CA CYS A 12 -3.63 -8.44 3.57
C CYS A 12 -3.31 -7.36 4.61
N LEU A 13 -2.90 -7.78 5.81
CA LEU A 13 -2.62 -6.97 7.00
C LEU A 13 -1.22 -7.32 7.51
N LEU A 14 -0.50 -6.35 8.08
CA LEU A 14 0.75 -6.63 8.78
C LEU A 14 0.48 -7.43 10.05
N GLU A 15 1.17 -8.54 10.17
CA GLU A 15 1.20 -9.41 11.35
C GLU A 15 2.61 -9.35 11.95
N THR A 16 3.12 -10.42 12.56
CA THR A 16 4.45 -10.40 13.19
C THR A 16 5.58 -10.20 12.17
N ASP A 17 6.73 -9.70 12.62
CA ASP A 17 7.89 -9.47 11.75
C ASP A 17 8.39 -10.77 11.12
N GLU A 18 8.34 -11.88 11.84
CA GLU A 18 8.72 -13.20 11.33
C GLU A 18 7.87 -13.59 10.12
N LEU A 19 6.54 -13.48 10.24
CA LEU A 19 5.61 -13.82 9.16
C LEU A 19 5.74 -12.83 7.98
N ASN A 20 5.86 -11.54 8.28
CA ASN A 20 6.03 -10.52 7.22
C ASN A 20 7.31 -10.78 6.42
N LEU A 21 8.42 -11.13 7.08
CA LEU A 21 9.70 -11.43 6.44
C LEU A 21 9.68 -12.76 5.69
N GLU A 22 9.02 -13.79 6.21
CA GLU A 22 8.83 -15.06 5.51
C GLU A 22 8.14 -14.83 4.16
N ILE A 23 7.00 -14.13 4.18
CA ILE A 23 6.24 -13.82 2.97
C ILE A 23 7.07 -12.93 2.05
N ALA A 24 7.73 -11.90 2.56
CA ALA A 24 8.54 -11.00 1.75
C ALA A 24 9.69 -11.72 1.03
N ARG A 25 10.37 -12.66 1.69
CA ARG A 25 11.42 -13.49 1.07
C ARG A 25 10.84 -14.38 -0.05
N ALA A 26 9.66 -14.97 0.16
CA ALA A 26 8.97 -15.71 -0.88
C ALA A 26 8.61 -14.82 -2.09
N VAL A 27 8.09 -13.61 -1.85
CA VAL A 27 7.78 -12.63 -2.89
C VAL A 27 9.03 -12.21 -3.67
N LYS A 28 10.15 -12.00 -2.98
CA LYS A 28 11.45 -11.74 -3.64
C LYS A 28 11.86 -12.90 -4.55
N GLY A 29 11.76 -14.12 -4.05
CA GLY A 29 12.05 -15.33 -4.83
C GLY A 29 11.18 -15.44 -6.09
N LEU A 30 9.91 -15.04 -6.05
CA LEU A 30 9.05 -14.97 -7.24
C LEU A 30 9.58 -13.96 -8.27
N GLY A 31 10.00 -12.78 -7.81
CA GLY A 31 10.56 -11.75 -8.69
C GLY A 31 11.83 -12.23 -9.42
N GLU A 32 12.71 -12.93 -8.69
CA GLU A 32 13.95 -13.50 -9.23
C GLU A 32 13.66 -14.66 -10.20
N ALA A 33 12.78 -15.60 -9.81
CA ALA A 33 12.47 -16.79 -10.61
C ALA A 33 11.80 -16.47 -11.95
N PHE A 34 10.94 -15.45 -11.97
CA PHE A 34 10.19 -15.07 -13.18
C PHE A 34 10.76 -13.83 -13.88
N ALA A 35 11.84 -13.23 -13.38
CA ALA A 35 12.39 -11.96 -13.86
C ALA A 35 11.33 -10.85 -13.95
N LEU A 36 10.46 -10.77 -12.93
CA LEU A 36 9.33 -9.85 -12.86
C LEU A 36 9.56 -8.79 -11.76
N PRO A 37 9.23 -7.51 -12.02
CA PRO A 37 9.14 -6.51 -10.96
C PRO A 37 8.11 -6.93 -9.91
N VAL A 38 8.52 -6.92 -8.64
CA VAL A 38 7.66 -7.27 -7.50
C VAL A 38 7.61 -6.14 -6.48
N ILE A 39 6.43 -5.93 -5.89
CA ILE A 39 6.19 -4.96 -4.82
C ILE A 39 5.55 -5.70 -3.66
N PHE A 40 6.17 -5.62 -2.49
CA PHE A 40 5.57 -6.14 -1.26
C PHE A 40 4.48 -5.20 -0.79
N LYS A 41 3.26 -5.73 -0.63
CA LYS A 41 2.10 -4.98 -0.15
C LYS A 41 1.60 -5.54 1.16
N ALA A 42 1.41 -4.66 2.15
CA ALA A 42 0.66 -4.96 3.37
C ALA A 42 0.02 -3.69 3.95
N SER A 43 -1.11 -3.85 4.63
CA SER A 43 -1.80 -2.72 5.30
C SER A 43 -1.39 -2.64 6.76
N PHE A 44 -1.13 -1.44 7.28
CA PHE A 44 -0.93 -1.22 8.72
C PHE A 44 -2.26 -1.11 9.50
N ASP A 45 -3.34 -0.77 8.81
CA ASP A 45 -4.69 -0.63 9.39
C ASP A 45 -5.76 -1.16 8.41
N LYS A 46 -6.84 -1.72 8.97
CA LYS A 46 -8.09 -2.02 8.28
C LYS A 46 -9.16 -1.06 8.78
N ALA A 47 -9.15 0.17 8.25
CA ALA A 47 -10.04 1.24 8.71
C ALA A 47 -11.53 1.05 8.36
N ASN A 48 -11.87 0.01 7.59
CA ASN A 48 -13.19 -0.23 7.02
C ASN A 48 -13.75 -1.62 7.36
N ARG A 49 -13.41 -2.18 8.54
CA ARG A 49 -14.00 -3.43 9.03
C ARG A 49 -15.50 -3.27 9.23
N SER A 50 -16.26 -4.32 8.91
CA SER A 50 -17.72 -4.35 9.10
C SER A 50 -18.13 -4.50 10.56
N GLN A 51 -17.25 -5.05 11.40
CA GLN A 51 -17.48 -5.26 12.83
C GLN A 51 -16.45 -4.44 13.64
N MET A 52 -16.84 -3.98 14.82
CA MET A 52 -16.03 -3.07 15.64
C MET A 52 -14.87 -3.77 16.36
N ASP A 53 -15.06 -5.02 16.77
CA ASP A 53 -14.13 -5.89 17.51
C ASP A 53 -13.10 -6.60 16.63
N SER A 54 -13.26 -6.45 15.31
CA SER A 54 -12.38 -6.99 14.31
C SER A 54 -10.95 -6.43 14.40
N ALA A 55 -9.94 -7.31 14.41
CA ALA A 55 -8.53 -6.90 14.43
C ALA A 55 -8.17 -5.93 13.30
N ARG A 56 -7.65 -4.76 13.64
CA ARG A 56 -7.37 -3.71 12.66
C ARG A 56 -5.94 -3.65 12.18
N GLY A 57 -5.00 -4.29 12.87
CA GLY A 57 -3.57 -4.24 12.56
C GLY A 57 -2.79 -3.43 13.59
N PRO A 58 -1.47 -3.30 13.41
CA PRO A 58 -0.57 -2.65 14.36
C PRO A 58 -0.72 -1.11 14.40
N GLY A 59 -1.48 -0.52 13.48
CA GLY A 59 -1.58 0.93 13.33
C GLY A 59 -0.34 1.53 12.66
N ILE A 60 -0.39 2.83 12.36
CA ILE A 60 0.57 3.47 11.46
C ILE A 60 2.01 3.48 11.98
N THR A 61 2.25 3.75 13.26
CA THR A 61 3.62 3.87 13.80
C THR A 61 4.34 2.53 13.75
N GLU A 62 3.76 1.50 14.37
CA GLU A 62 4.36 0.16 14.39
C GLU A 62 4.31 -0.47 12.99
N GLY A 63 3.22 -0.33 12.24
CA GLY A 63 3.12 -0.87 10.89
C GLY A 63 4.18 -0.31 9.92
N LEU A 64 4.47 0.98 9.98
CA LEU A 64 5.55 1.57 9.18
C LEU A 64 6.94 1.10 9.63
N GLN A 65 7.14 0.86 10.93
CA GLN A 65 8.37 0.25 11.42
C GLN A 65 8.56 -1.16 10.86
N ARG A 66 7.53 -2.02 10.93
CA ARG A 66 7.56 -3.39 10.37
C ARG A 66 7.82 -3.40 8.86
N LEU A 67 7.18 -2.48 8.12
CA LEU A 67 7.46 -2.29 6.69
C LEU A 67 8.91 -1.85 6.46
N GLY A 68 9.44 -0.93 7.27
CA GLY A 68 10.84 -0.54 7.25
C GLY A 68 11.79 -1.74 7.38
N THR A 69 11.52 -2.63 8.34
CA THR A 69 12.26 -3.89 8.51
C THR A 69 12.21 -4.75 7.25
N VAL A 70 11.01 -4.96 6.67
CA VAL A 70 10.87 -5.72 5.41
C VAL A 70 11.72 -5.12 4.29
N LYS A 71 11.71 -3.80 4.12
CA LYS A 71 12.52 -3.11 3.10
C LYS A 71 14.01 -3.32 3.32
N GLN A 72 14.49 -3.16 4.56
CA GLN A 72 15.89 -3.31 4.92
C GLN A 72 16.38 -4.74 4.66
N GLU A 73 15.61 -5.74 5.07
CA GLU A 73 16.01 -7.15 5.01
C GLU A 73 15.92 -7.75 3.59
N THR A 74 14.96 -7.28 2.78
CA THR A 74 14.70 -7.89 1.46
C THR A 74 15.14 -7.03 0.29
N GLY A 75 15.21 -5.71 0.47
CA GLY A 75 15.41 -4.75 -0.62
C GLY A 75 14.20 -4.58 -1.54
N LEU A 76 13.04 -5.18 -1.21
CA LEU A 76 11.83 -5.06 -2.00
C LEU A 76 11.28 -3.64 -1.95
N ALA A 77 10.70 -3.20 -3.07
CA ALA A 77 9.86 -2.02 -3.07
C ALA A 77 8.56 -2.29 -2.32
N LEU A 78 8.05 -1.27 -1.64
CA LEU A 78 6.90 -1.40 -0.74
C LEU A 78 5.69 -0.58 -1.18
N LEU A 79 4.50 -1.12 -0.86
CA LEU A 79 3.23 -0.42 -1.01
C LEU A 79 2.36 -0.61 0.23
N THR A 80 1.79 0.47 0.74
CA THR A 80 0.75 0.43 1.78
C THR A 80 -0.39 1.40 1.48
N ASP A 81 -1.58 1.11 1.99
CA ASP A 81 -2.74 2.00 1.89
C ASP A 81 -2.82 3.01 3.03
N VAL A 82 -3.23 4.23 2.68
CA VAL A 82 -3.43 5.34 3.62
C VAL A 82 -4.92 5.69 3.70
N HIS A 83 -5.39 5.98 4.91
CA HIS A 83 -6.82 6.19 5.21
C HIS A 83 -7.18 7.65 5.51
N GLU A 84 -6.18 8.50 5.78
CA GLU A 84 -6.36 9.90 6.20
C GLU A 84 -5.21 10.74 5.60
N PRO A 85 -5.42 12.04 5.28
CA PRO A 85 -4.40 12.88 4.64
C PRO A 85 -3.06 12.90 5.38
N GLN A 86 -3.11 12.98 6.72
CA GLN A 86 -1.93 12.97 7.60
C GLN A 86 -1.12 11.66 7.58
N HIS A 87 -1.68 10.57 7.06
CA HIS A 87 -0.95 9.32 6.86
C HIS A 87 -0.01 9.38 5.65
N ALA A 88 -0.29 10.23 4.66
CA ALA A 88 0.41 10.23 3.37
C ALA A 88 1.91 10.52 3.53
N GLU A 89 2.27 11.62 4.17
CA GLU A 89 3.68 12.02 4.37
C GLU A 89 4.45 10.98 5.19
N ARG A 90 3.84 10.51 6.29
CA ARG A 90 4.45 9.50 7.16
C ARG A 90 4.71 8.19 6.42
N ALA A 91 3.74 7.72 5.64
CA ALA A 91 3.90 6.49 4.88
C ALA A 91 4.92 6.67 3.75
N ALA A 92 4.90 7.80 3.03
CA ALA A 92 5.82 8.10 1.93
C ALA A 92 7.29 8.18 2.36
N ALA A 93 7.57 8.48 3.63
CA ALA A 93 8.93 8.40 4.17
C ALA A 93 9.49 6.97 4.20
N VAL A 94 8.63 5.94 4.17
CA VAL A 94 9.02 4.52 4.28
C VAL A 94 8.78 3.75 2.97
N VAL A 95 7.58 3.88 2.40
CA VAL A 95 7.14 3.09 1.24
C VAL A 95 7.47 3.77 -0.10
N ASP A 96 7.45 2.97 -1.15
CA ASP A 96 7.75 3.43 -2.51
C ASP A 96 6.49 3.82 -3.28
N VAL A 97 5.34 3.27 -2.89
CA VAL A 97 4.04 3.50 -3.51
C VAL A 97 2.97 3.68 -2.44
N LEU A 98 2.18 4.75 -2.54
CA LEU A 98 0.99 4.93 -1.71
C LEU A 98 -0.21 4.29 -2.39
N GLN A 99 -1.18 3.82 -1.61
CA GLN A 99 -2.42 3.29 -2.16
C GLN A 99 -3.65 3.94 -1.53
N ILE A 100 -4.61 4.30 -2.37
CA ILE A 100 -5.89 4.84 -1.93
C ILE A 100 -6.94 3.72 -1.92
N PRO A 101 -7.59 3.44 -0.77
CA PRO A 101 -8.68 2.48 -0.68
C PRO A 101 -9.85 2.83 -1.61
N ALA A 102 -10.57 1.80 -2.07
CA ALA A 102 -11.65 1.96 -3.05
C ALA A 102 -12.78 2.89 -2.56
N PHE A 103 -13.12 2.85 -1.28
CA PHE A 103 -14.12 3.77 -0.70
C PHE A 103 -13.65 5.22 -0.60
N LEU A 104 -12.34 5.46 -0.68
CA LEU A 104 -11.74 6.77 -0.49
C LEU A 104 -11.26 7.42 -1.81
N CYS A 105 -11.52 6.78 -2.96
CA CYS A 105 -11.05 7.22 -4.28
C CYS A 105 -11.62 8.56 -4.79
N ARG A 106 -12.54 9.21 -4.06
CA ARG A 106 -13.01 10.58 -4.35
C ARG A 106 -12.67 11.61 -3.29
N GLN A 107 -11.99 11.22 -2.20
CA GLN A 107 -11.63 12.12 -1.11
C GLN A 107 -10.52 13.08 -1.57
N THR A 108 -10.90 14.29 -1.96
CA THR A 108 -9.99 15.27 -2.58
C THR A 108 -8.76 15.54 -1.71
N ASP A 109 -8.95 15.80 -0.41
CA ASP A 109 -7.83 16.12 0.48
C ASP A 109 -6.86 14.93 0.63
N LEU A 110 -7.37 13.70 0.63
CA LEU A 110 -6.53 12.50 0.71
C LEU A 110 -5.74 12.29 -0.59
N LEU A 111 -6.37 12.51 -1.75
CA LEU A 111 -5.72 12.39 -3.05
C LEU A 111 -4.64 13.45 -3.22
N LEU A 112 -4.95 14.72 -2.90
CA LEU A 112 -3.98 15.82 -2.92
C LEU A 112 -2.83 15.56 -1.95
N ALA A 113 -3.10 15.06 -0.74
CA ALA A 113 -2.05 14.73 0.21
C ALA A 113 -1.15 13.60 -0.29
N ALA A 114 -1.73 12.55 -0.89
CA ALA A 114 -0.95 11.44 -1.46
C ALA A 114 -0.12 11.88 -2.67
N GLY A 115 -0.71 12.61 -3.62
CA GLY A 115 -0.04 13.15 -4.79
C GLY A 115 1.07 14.14 -4.43
N GLY A 116 0.83 14.99 -3.42
CA GLY A 116 1.78 15.97 -2.89
C GLY A 116 3.07 15.35 -2.30
N THR A 117 3.08 14.04 -1.99
CA THR A 117 4.29 13.35 -1.55
C THR A 117 5.32 13.11 -2.66
N GLY A 118 4.90 13.23 -3.93
CA GLY A 118 5.73 12.89 -5.09
C GLY A 118 5.99 11.39 -5.28
N LYS A 119 5.40 10.52 -4.45
CA LYS A 119 5.43 9.06 -4.66
C LYS A 119 4.39 8.64 -5.69
N PRO A 120 4.60 7.55 -6.44
CA PRO A 120 3.52 6.90 -7.18
C PRO A 120 2.31 6.58 -6.29
N VAL A 121 1.11 6.80 -6.82
CA VAL A 121 -0.16 6.56 -6.12
C VAL A 121 -0.99 5.51 -6.87
N ASN A 122 -1.28 4.40 -6.20
CA ASN A 122 -2.19 3.36 -6.68
C ASN A 122 -3.61 3.63 -6.18
N VAL A 123 -4.49 4.16 -7.02
CA VAL A 123 -5.88 4.44 -6.64
C VAL A 123 -6.75 3.22 -6.96
N LYS A 124 -7.31 2.57 -5.92
CA LYS A 124 -8.30 1.52 -6.16
C LYS A 124 -9.60 2.15 -6.65
N LYS A 125 -10.09 1.71 -7.82
CA LYS A 125 -11.39 2.15 -8.34
C LYS A 125 -12.51 1.74 -7.37
N GLY A 126 -13.34 2.70 -6.97
CA GLY A 126 -14.53 2.43 -6.17
C GLY A 126 -15.46 1.43 -6.87
N GLN A 127 -16.04 0.48 -6.14
CA GLN A 127 -16.96 -0.48 -6.75
C GLN A 127 -18.22 0.16 -7.37
N TRP A 128 -18.52 1.40 -6.96
CA TRP A 128 -19.65 2.21 -7.44
C TRP A 128 -19.26 3.19 -8.55
N MET A 129 -18.00 3.17 -9.02
CA MET A 129 -17.50 4.07 -10.07
C MET A 129 -17.44 3.38 -11.44
N SER A 130 -17.82 4.14 -12.47
CA SER A 130 -17.50 3.80 -13.85
C SER A 130 -15.99 3.95 -14.13
N PRO A 131 -15.45 3.35 -15.19
CA PRO A 131 -14.06 3.56 -15.59
C PRO A 131 -13.74 5.03 -15.86
N ASP A 132 -14.60 5.75 -16.59
CA ASP A 132 -14.35 7.13 -17.02
C ASP A 132 -14.33 8.12 -15.83
N ASP A 133 -15.12 7.85 -14.79
CA ASP A 133 -15.14 8.69 -13.58
C ASP A 133 -13.80 8.69 -12.82
N MET A 134 -12.90 7.74 -13.09
CA MET A 134 -11.58 7.70 -12.47
C MET A 134 -10.66 8.84 -12.93
N ALA A 135 -10.94 9.48 -14.07
CA ALA A 135 -10.17 10.63 -14.54
C ALA A 135 -10.10 11.74 -13.47
N GLY A 136 -11.21 12.02 -12.79
CA GLY A 136 -11.24 13.03 -11.73
C GLY A 136 -10.46 12.65 -10.46
N ALA A 137 -10.06 11.40 -10.28
CA ALA A 137 -9.12 11.00 -9.23
C ALA A 137 -7.66 11.14 -9.68
N VAL A 138 -7.38 11.09 -10.99
CA VAL A 138 -6.06 11.29 -11.58
C VAL A 138 -5.72 12.77 -11.73
N ASP A 139 -6.70 13.62 -12.00
CA ASP A 139 -6.53 15.07 -12.13
C ASP A 139 -6.18 15.78 -10.80
N LYS A 140 -6.37 15.09 -9.67
CA LYS A 140 -6.08 15.57 -8.31
C LYS A 140 -4.72 15.08 -7.85
#